data_AF-A0A2S7U4U7-F1
#
_entry.id   AF-A0A2S7U4U7-F1
#
_cell.length_a   1.000
_cell.length_b   1.000
_cell.length_c   1.000
_cell.angle_alpha   90.00
_cell.angle_beta   90.00
_cell.angle_gamma   90.00
#
_symmetry.space_group_name_H-M   'P 1'
#
loop_
_entity.id
_entity.type
_entity.pdbx_description
1 polymer ?
#
loop_
_entity_poly.entity_id
_entity_poly.type
_entity_poly.pdbx_seq_one_letter_code
_entity_poly.pdbx_strand_id
1 'polypeptide(L)'
;MSDLLPKGIYENLLTSELQRRLDNLDAKNHIARISEIDPSLAGDFLTRSLSEHIQRALKTLGKGKDSKNIYLLANRILQTIGEYDDSLSFLQDLTYQNTADNLLTEIHSIGESNIERPSTPLTFPSLFTGASGSPQLGKELELELESADRVDLLVSFIKSAGINLLYPSLDRFTARGGKLRVITTTY
;
A
#
# COMPACT_ATOMS: atom_id res chain seq x y z
N MET A 1 6.23 28.39 12.12
CA MET A 1 5.66 27.10 12.56
C MET A 1 6.70 26.45 13.45
N SER A 2 6.31 25.94 14.62
CA SER A 2 7.21 25.61 15.75
C SER A 2 8.51 24.91 15.31
N ASP A 3 9.62 25.64 15.37
CA ASP A 3 10.99 25.17 15.10
C ASP A 3 11.52 24.24 16.21
N LEU A 4 10.63 23.79 17.09
CA LEU A 4 10.95 22.98 18.26
C LEU A 4 10.45 21.55 18.05
N LEU A 5 11.37 20.60 18.16
CA LEU A 5 11.02 19.20 18.36
C LEU A 5 10.35 19.05 19.74
N PRO A 6 9.13 18.49 19.81
CA PRO A 6 8.47 18.20 21.09
C PRO A 6 9.33 17.33 22.03
N LYS A 7 9.03 17.32 23.33
CA LYS A 7 9.63 16.33 24.24
C LYS A 7 8.98 14.98 23.98
N GLY A 8 9.76 13.93 23.75
CA GLY A 8 9.23 12.58 23.50
C GLY A 8 10.29 11.58 23.06
N ILE A 9 9.82 10.37 22.74
CA ILE A 9 10.62 9.31 22.13
C ILE A 9 10.52 9.45 20.61
N TYR A 10 11.65 9.28 19.94
CA TYR A 10 11.78 9.41 18.49
C TYR A 10 12.39 8.16 17.89
N GLU A 11 11.82 7.72 16.77
CA GLU A 11 12.30 6.61 15.95
C GLU A 11 12.57 7.15 14.53
N ASN A 12 13.45 8.15 14.45
CA ASN A 12 13.77 8.87 13.21
C ASN A 12 15.24 8.66 12.85
N LEU A 13 15.50 8.43 11.56
CA LEU A 13 16.87 8.48 11.03
C LEU A 13 17.44 9.88 11.16
N LEU A 14 18.73 9.96 11.52
CA LEU A 14 19.45 11.22 11.60
C LEU A 14 19.75 11.76 10.20
N THR A 15 19.01 12.78 9.78
CA THR A 15 19.25 13.51 8.52
C THR A 15 20.01 14.81 8.79
N SER A 16 20.63 15.41 7.77
CA SER A 16 21.28 16.73 7.89
C SER A 16 20.29 17.83 8.29
N GLU A 17 19.00 17.68 7.97
CA GLU A 17 17.97 18.58 8.45
C GLU A 17 17.69 18.38 9.95
N LEU A 18 17.54 17.12 10.39
CA LEU A 18 17.32 16.82 11.80
C LEU A 18 18.52 17.27 12.64
N GLN A 19 19.75 17.00 12.19
CA GLN A 19 20.97 17.44 12.87
C GLN A 19 20.95 18.96 13.13
N ARG A 20 20.68 19.78 12.11
CA ARG A 20 20.57 21.25 12.28
C ARG A 20 19.49 21.67 13.28
N ARG A 21 18.41 20.91 13.41
CA ARG A 21 17.37 21.17 14.42
C ARG A 21 17.84 20.76 15.82
N LEU A 22 18.60 19.67 15.93
CA LEU A 22 19.19 19.20 17.19
C LEU A 22 20.27 20.18 17.70
N ASP A 23 21.07 20.77 16.82
CA ASP A 23 22.12 21.74 17.19
C ASP A 23 21.55 23.00 17.89
N ASN A 24 20.26 23.30 17.68
CA ASN A 24 19.56 24.41 18.31
C ASN A 24 18.84 24.02 19.63
N LEU A 25 19.01 22.79 20.14
CA LEU A 25 18.37 22.31 21.37
C LEU A 25 19.01 22.86 22.64
N ASP A 26 20.34 23.07 22.64
CA ASP A 26 21.09 23.54 23.82
C ASP A 26 20.64 24.93 24.26
N ALA A 27 20.32 25.82 23.31
CA ALA A 27 19.75 27.13 23.57
C ALA A 27 18.40 27.08 24.32
N LYS A 28 17.81 25.89 24.49
CA LYS A 28 16.48 25.67 25.04
C LYS A 28 16.46 24.66 26.19
N ASN A 29 17.60 24.31 26.79
CA ASN A 29 17.71 23.34 27.89
C ASN A 29 17.15 21.93 27.57
N HIS A 30 17.34 21.44 26.34
CA HIS A 30 16.98 20.07 25.94
C HIS A 30 18.23 19.30 25.53
N ILE A 31 18.25 17.98 25.77
CA ILE A 31 19.35 17.09 25.36
C ILE A 31 18.79 16.02 24.43
N ALA A 32 19.43 15.81 23.28
CA ALA A 32 19.13 14.71 22.38
C ALA A 32 19.97 13.47 22.73
N ARG A 33 19.40 12.28 22.56
CA ARG A 33 20.14 11.02 22.62
C ARG A 33 20.08 10.37 21.24
N ILE A 34 21.24 10.07 20.69
CA ILE A 34 21.39 9.41 19.40
C ILE A 34 22.08 8.08 19.68
N SER A 35 21.49 6.99 19.16
CA SER A 35 22.02 5.63 19.32
C SER A 35 22.29 5.03 17.95
N GLU A 36 23.12 4.00 17.91
CA GLU A 36 23.30 3.19 16.71
C GLU A 36 21.99 2.48 16.33
N ILE A 37 21.80 2.27 15.03
CA ILE A 37 20.68 1.50 14.49
C ILE A 37 21.12 0.04 14.44
N ASP A 38 20.25 -0.87 14.88
CA ASP A 38 20.45 -2.29 14.65
C ASP A 38 20.62 -2.55 13.14
N PRO A 39 21.75 -3.11 12.67
CA PRO A 39 21.98 -3.33 11.25
C PRO A 39 20.87 -4.14 10.56
N SER A 40 20.18 -5.03 11.30
CA SER A 40 19.05 -5.81 10.78
C SER A 40 17.79 -4.96 10.51
N LEU A 41 17.64 -3.82 11.22
CA LEU A 41 16.51 -2.91 11.06
C LEU A 41 16.82 -1.74 10.11
N ALA A 42 18.09 -1.49 9.81
CA ALA A 42 18.52 -0.34 9.01
C ALA A 42 17.80 -0.25 7.66
N GLY A 43 17.58 -1.40 7.00
CA GLY A 43 16.85 -1.50 5.74
C GLY A 43 15.39 -1.02 5.86
N ASP A 44 14.69 -1.41 6.93
CA ASP A 44 13.29 -1.03 7.16
C ASP A 44 13.15 0.46 7.47
N PHE A 45 14.03 1.01 8.31
CA PHE A 45 14.05 2.44 8.60
C PHE A 45 14.30 3.29 7.36
N LEU A 46 15.29 2.90 6.54
CA LEU A 46 15.61 3.59 5.28
C LEU A 46 14.46 3.48 4.28
N THR A 47 13.88 2.28 4.13
CA THR A 47 12.74 2.06 3.22
C THR A 47 11.56 2.93 3.59
N ARG A 48 11.21 3.00 4.89
CA ARG A 48 10.13 3.87 5.36
C ARG A 48 10.40 5.34 5.06
N SER A 49 11.59 5.83 5.41
CA SER A 49 11.97 7.23 5.18
C SER A 49 11.97 7.59 3.69
N LEU A 50 12.59 6.75 2.85
CA LEU A 50 12.63 6.95 1.40
C LEU A 50 11.22 6.89 0.78
N SER A 51 10.38 5.95 1.22
CA SER A 51 9.00 5.80 0.71
C SER A 51 8.18 7.08 0.92
N GLU A 52 8.31 7.73 2.08
CA GLU A 52 7.62 9.00 2.35
C GLU A 52 8.07 10.11 1.38
N HIS A 53 9.37 10.22 1.14
CA HIS A 53 9.93 11.21 0.21
C HIS A 53 9.55 10.92 -1.25
N ILE A 54 9.66 9.67 -1.70
CA ILE A 54 9.26 9.23 -3.04
C ILE A 54 7.78 9.47 -3.26
N GLN A 55 6.92 9.08 -2.30
CA GLN A 55 5.47 9.31 -2.40
C GLN A 55 5.14 10.80 -2.51
N ARG A 56 5.81 11.65 -1.72
CA ARG A 56 5.62 13.10 -1.79
C ARG A 56 6.04 13.66 -3.15
N ALA A 57 7.17 13.21 -3.69
CA ALA A 57 7.66 13.62 -5.01
C ALA A 57 6.68 13.22 -6.12
N LEU A 58 6.26 11.94 -6.15
CA LEU A 58 5.32 11.41 -7.13
C LEU A 58 3.95 12.11 -7.06
N LYS A 59 3.40 12.35 -5.85
CA LYS A 59 2.15 13.10 -5.68
C LYS A 59 2.27 14.56 -6.15
N THR A 60 3.43 15.18 -5.96
CA THR A 60 3.66 16.56 -6.41
C THR A 60 3.70 16.63 -7.93
N LEU A 61 4.44 15.72 -8.57
CA LEU A 61 4.55 15.64 -10.02
C LEU A 61 3.21 15.25 -10.69
N GLY A 62 2.46 14.34 -10.07
CA GLY A 62 1.18 13.86 -10.58
C GLY A 62 0.04 14.88 -10.58
N LYS A 63 0.18 16.02 -9.86
CA LYS A 63 -0.80 17.12 -9.88
C LYS A 63 -0.65 18.06 -11.09
N GLY A 64 0.46 17.96 -11.84
CA GLY A 64 0.70 18.77 -13.02
C GLY A 64 -0.14 18.33 -14.23
N LYS A 65 -0.29 19.22 -15.22
CA LYS A 65 -0.94 18.89 -16.52
C LYS A 65 -0.20 17.80 -17.31
N ASP A 66 1.08 17.57 -16.98
CA ASP A 66 1.92 16.56 -17.62
C ASP A 66 2.26 15.44 -16.62
N SER A 67 1.32 14.51 -16.47
CA SER A 67 1.42 13.34 -15.57
C SER A 67 2.56 12.38 -15.97
N LYS A 68 3.15 12.53 -17.16
CA LYS A 68 4.27 11.71 -17.66
C LYS A 68 5.51 11.77 -16.79
N ASN A 69 5.68 12.85 -16.02
CA ASN A 69 6.83 13.03 -15.15
C ASN A 69 6.90 12.01 -13.99
N ILE A 70 5.78 11.38 -13.61
CA ILE A 70 5.78 10.39 -12.52
C ILE A 70 6.51 9.11 -12.92
N TYR A 71 6.28 8.61 -14.15
CA TYR A 71 6.88 7.37 -14.65
C TYR A 71 8.36 7.56 -14.97
N LEU A 72 8.75 8.74 -15.45
CA LEU A 72 10.16 9.08 -15.65
C LEU A 72 10.94 9.05 -14.33
N LEU A 73 10.40 9.62 -13.26
CA LEU A 73 11.03 9.55 -11.94
C LEU A 73 11.09 8.10 -11.43
N ALA A 74 9.99 7.35 -11.54
CA ALA A 74 9.95 5.96 -11.11
C ALA A 74 10.98 5.08 -11.83
N ASN A 75 11.09 5.21 -13.16
CA ASN A 75 12.09 4.49 -13.96
C ASN A 75 13.51 4.88 -13.58
N ARG A 76 13.77 6.17 -13.32
CA ARG A 76 15.09 6.62 -12.86
C ARG A 76 15.48 6.03 -11.50
N ILE A 77 14.52 5.91 -10.59
CA ILE A 77 14.75 5.26 -9.28
C ILE A 77 15.12 3.79 -9.50
N LEU A 78 14.36 3.05 -10.31
CA LEU A 78 14.64 1.63 -10.60
C LEU A 78 16.01 1.44 -11.26
N GLN A 79 16.35 2.29 -12.22
CA GLN A 79 17.66 2.27 -12.86
C GLN A 79 18.78 2.50 -11.85
N THR A 80 18.66 3.50 -10.97
CA THR A 80 19.69 3.79 -9.95
C THR A 80 19.90 2.61 -9.00
N ILE A 81 18.84 1.88 -8.65
CA ILE A 81 18.95 0.68 -7.82
C ILE A 81 19.64 -0.45 -8.60
N GLY A 82 19.22 -0.68 -9.84
CA GLY A 82 19.79 -1.74 -10.70
C GLY A 82 21.25 -1.52 -11.11
N GLU A 83 21.75 -0.28 -11.06
CA GLU A 83 23.16 0.07 -11.29
C GLU A 83 24.05 -0.09 -10.05
N TYR A 84 23.46 -0.31 -8.87
CA TYR A 84 24.22 -0.37 -7.62
C TYR A 84 24.95 -1.70 -7.43
N ASP A 85 24.38 -2.80 -7.91
CA ASP A 85 24.95 -4.14 -7.82
C ASP A 85 24.43 -5.03 -8.96
N ASP A 86 25.29 -5.86 -9.55
CA ASP A 86 24.94 -6.73 -10.67
C ASP A 86 23.79 -7.71 -10.35
N SER A 87 23.65 -8.12 -9.07
CA SER A 87 22.54 -8.97 -8.62
C SER A 87 21.16 -8.30 -8.73
N LEU A 88 21.13 -6.98 -8.90
CA LEU A 88 19.91 -6.17 -9.04
C LEU A 88 19.60 -5.81 -10.51
N SER A 89 20.38 -6.33 -11.47
CA SER A 89 20.22 -6.05 -12.90
C SER A 89 18.82 -6.37 -13.46
N PHE A 90 18.07 -7.30 -12.84
CA PHE A 90 16.69 -7.61 -13.22
C PHE A 90 15.73 -6.40 -13.12
N LEU A 91 16.09 -5.37 -12.34
CA LEU A 91 15.31 -4.13 -12.26
C LEU A 91 15.38 -3.31 -13.56
N GLN A 92 16.37 -3.56 -14.42
CA GLN A 92 16.49 -2.86 -15.71
C GLN A 92 15.38 -3.29 -16.69
N ASP A 93 14.91 -4.54 -16.57
CA ASP A 93 13.78 -5.05 -17.36
C ASP A 93 12.43 -4.53 -16.84
N LEU A 94 12.39 -4.00 -15.61
CA LEU A 94 11.20 -3.41 -14.99
C LEU A 94 11.14 -1.91 -15.31
N THR A 95 10.67 -1.57 -16.51
CA THR A 95 10.43 -0.18 -16.92
C THR A 95 8.94 0.10 -17.07
N TYR A 96 8.45 1.14 -16.38
CA TYR A 96 7.09 1.63 -16.58
C TYR A 96 6.96 2.32 -17.94
N GLN A 97 5.89 2.01 -18.67
CA GLN A 97 5.56 2.69 -19.91
C GLN A 97 5.19 4.16 -19.64
N ASN A 98 5.34 5.04 -20.62
CA ASN A 98 4.97 6.46 -20.48
C ASN A 98 3.66 6.77 -21.19
N THR A 99 2.57 6.11 -20.77
CA THR A 99 1.22 6.29 -21.33
C THR A 99 0.19 6.59 -20.23
N ALA A 100 -1.00 7.05 -20.63
CA ALA A 100 -2.11 7.27 -19.71
C ALA A 100 -2.72 5.93 -19.26
N ASP A 101 -2.81 4.96 -20.17
CA ASP A 101 -3.42 3.64 -19.94
C ASP A 101 -2.37 2.66 -19.42
N ASN A 102 -1.93 2.89 -18.19
CA ASN A 102 -0.76 2.24 -17.57
C ASN A 102 -1.11 1.26 -16.44
N LEU A 103 -2.38 0.87 -16.36
CA LEU A 103 -2.87 -0.07 -15.37
C LEU A 103 -3.55 -1.24 -16.08
N LEU A 104 -2.97 -2.43 -15.96
CA LEU A 104 -3.65 -3.65 -16.35
C LEU A 104 -4.78 -3.92 -15.35
N THR A 105 -6.02 -3.83 -15.80
CA THR A 105 -7.20 -4.01 -14.95
C THR A 105 -7.74 -5.44 -15.03
N GLU A 106 -7.79 -6.04 -16.21
CA GLU A 106 -8.37 -7.38 -16.41
C GLU A 106 -7.71 -8.11 -17.59
N ILE A 107 -7.78 -9.44 -17.55
CA ILE A 107 -7.49 -10.35 -18.67
C ILE A 107 -8.68 -11.30 -18.76
N HIS A 108 -9.30 -11.41 -19.92
CA HIS A 108 -10.41 -12.33 -20.19
C HIS A 108 -10.30 -12.93 -21.59
N SER A 109 -11.04 -14.01 -21.85
CA SER A 109 -11.07 -14.64 -23.17
C SER A 109 -11.92 -13.84 -24.15
N ILE A 110 -11.58 -13.90 -25.45
CA ILE A 110 -12.35 -13.22 -26.50
C ILE A 110 -13.80 -13.75 -26.48
N GLY A 111 -14.77 -12.85 -26.31
CA GLY A 111 -16.20 -13.17 -26.28
C GLY A 111 -16.79 -13.36 -24.88
N GLU A 112 -15.97 -13.31 -23.82
CA GLU A 112 -16.46 -13.21 -22.44
C GLU A 112 -16.88 -11.76 -22.13
N SER A 113 -17.89 -11.61 -21.27
CA SER A 113 -18.26 -10.30 -20.72
C SER A 113 -17.24 -9.83 -19.70
N ASN A 114 -17.03 -8.52 -19.60
CA ASN A 114 -16.17 -7.92 -18.58
C ASN A 114 -16.54 -8.38 -17.17
N ILE A 115 -15.54 -8.50 -16.30
CA ILE A 115 -15.74 -8.85 -14.90
C ILE A 115 -16.19 -7.59 -14.16
N GLU A 116 -17.33 -7.65 -13.48
CA GLU A 116 -17.80 -6.53 -12.66
C GLU A 116 -16.80 -6.28 -11.52
N ARG A 117 -16.22 -5.08 -11.46
CA ARG A 117 -15.16 -4.76 -10.49
C ARG A 117 -15.73 -4.08 -9.25
N PRO A 118 -15.15 -4.34 -8.07
CA PRO A 118 -15.41 -3.52 -6.89
C PRO A 118 -15.13 -2.04 -7.18
N SER A 119 -15.88 -1.15 -6.53
CA SER A 119 -15.65 0.29 -6.62
C SER A 119 -14.38 0.73 -5.86
N THR A 120 -13.92 -0.11 -4.94
CA THR A 120 -12.68 0.09 -4.20
C THR A 120 -11.48 -0.59 -4.88
N PRO A 121 -10.27 0.00 -4.80
CA PRO A 121 -9.08 -0.64 -5.35
C PRO A 121 -8.70 -1.89 -4.55
N LEU A 122 -8.51 -3.02 -5.24
CA LEU A 122 -8.14 -4.31 -4.64
C LEU A 122 -6.82 -4.29 -3.86
N THR A 123 -5.91 -3.39 -4.20
CA THR A 123 -4.55 -3.34 -3.65
C THR A 123 -4.35 -2.27 -2.59
N PHE A 124 -5.37 -1.43 -2.33
CA PHE A 124 -5.28 -0.35 -1.37
C PHE A 124 -6.30 -0.53 -0.25
N PRO A 125 -5.94 -0.15 0.99
CA PRO A 125 -6.87 -0.26 2.10
C PRO A 125 -8.08 0.64 1.86
N SER A 126 -9.26 0.09 2.10
CA SER A 126 -10.53 0.79 2.01
C SER A 126 -11.25 0.76 3.35
N LEU A 127 -11.81 1.90 3.76
CA LEU A 127 -12.52 2.03 5.02
C LEU A 127 -14.04 1.97 4.78
N PHE A 128 -14.66 0.93 5.33
CA PHE A 128 -16.09 0.70 5.27
C PHE A 128 -16.75 1.09 6.60
N THR A 129 -17.52 2.18 6.59
CA THR A 129 -18.16 2.72 7.81
C THR A 129 -19.67 2.47 7.87
N GLY A 130 -20.26 1.93 6.79
CA GLY A 130 -21.71 1.79 6.66
C GLY A 130 -22.46 3.11 6.52
N ALA A 131 -21.76 4.22 6.27
CA ALA A 131 -22.38 5.52 6.04
C ALA A 131 -23.10 5.57 4.69
N SER A 132 -24.21 6.32 4.63
CA SER A 132 -24.93 6.59 3.39
C SER A 132 -24.01 7.22 2.35
N GLY A 133 -23.94 6.63 1.16
CA GLY A 133 -23.07 7.07 0.07
C GLY A 133 -21.66 6.45 0.06
N SER A 134 -21.32 5.60 1.03
CA SER A 134 -20.10 4.77 0.97
C SER A 134 -20.38 3.43 0.28
N PRO A 135 -19.37 2.81 -0.37
CA PRO A 135 -19.50 1.44 -0.86
C PRO A 135 -19.88 0.48 0.26
N GLN A 136 -20.75 -0.48 -0.04
CA GLN A 136 -21.18 -1.48 0.94
C GLN A 136 -20.20 -2.64 0.96
N LEU A 137 -19.63 -2.96 2.13
CA LEU A 137 -18.67 -4.05 2.29
C LEU A 137 -19.18 -5.36 1.69
N GLY A 138 -20.43 -5.74 1.94
CA GLY A 138 -21.00 -6.98 1.41
C GLY A 138 -21.02 -7.04 -0.12
N LYS A 139 -21.31 -5.91 -0.79
CA LYS A 139 -21.31 -5.84 -2.26
C LYS A 139 -19.89 -5.86 -2.83
N GLU A 140 -18.95 -5.16 -2.21
CA GLU A 140 -17.54 -5.20 -2.63
C GLU A 140 -16.98 -6.62 -2.47
N LEU A 141 -17.25 -7.28 -1.34
CA LEU A 141 -16.87 -8.69 -1.14
C LEU A 141 -17.52 -9.62 -2.17
N GLU A 142 -18.79 -9.41 -2.51
CA GLU A 142 -19.45 -10.19 -3.57
C GLU A 142 -18.70 -10.04 -4.91
N LEU A 143 -18.31 -8.83 -5.29
CA LEU A 143 -17.58 -8.56 -6.54
C LEU A 143 -16.16 -9.13 -6.50
N GLU A 144 -15.47 -9.04 -5.36
CA GLU A 144 -14.17 -9.69 -5.19
C GLU A 144 -14.27 -11.21 -5.32
N LEU A 145 -15.33 -11.81 -4.72
CA LEU A 145 -15.60 -13.24 -4.80
C LEU A 145 -15.88 -13.73 -6.22
N GLU A 146 -16.26 -12.90 -7.19
CA GLU A 146 -16.44 -13.31 -8.59
C GLU A 146 -15.11 -13.58 -9.30
N SER A 147 -14.02 -12.90 -8.90
CA SER A 147 -12.70 -12.99 -9.53
C SER A 147 -11.67 -13.79 -8.74
N ALA A 148 -11.94 -14.10 -7.47
CA ALA A 148 -11.02 -14.86 -6.63
C ALA A 148 -10.93 -16.34 -7.04
N ASP A 149 -9.74 -16.92 -6.89
CA ASP A 149 -9.52 -18.39 -6.92
C ASP A 149 -9.51 -18.99 -5.52
N ARG A 150 -9.16 -18.18 -4.52
CA ARG A 150 -9.02 -18.56 -3.12
C ARG A 150 -9.43 -17.44 -2.19
N VAL A 151 -10.15 -17.79 -1.12
CA VAL A 151 -10.60 -16.88 -0.07
C VAL A 151 -10.25 -17.46 1.28
N ASP A 152 -9.49 -16.72 2.07
CA ASP A 152 -9.16 -17.05 3.46
C ASP A 152 -9.87 -16.05 4.39
N LEU A 153 -10.89 -16.50 5.13
CA LEU A 153 -11.57 -15.69 6.13
C LEU A 153 -10.92 -15.91 7.50
N LEU A 154 -10.13 -14.93 7.96
CA LEU A 154 -9.58 -14.87 9.31
C LEU A 154 -10.41 -13.89 10.13
N VAL A 155 -11.41 -14.41 10.85
CA VAL A 155 -12.40 -13.59 11.56
C VAL A 155 -12.59 -14.13 12.96
N SER A 156 -12.45 -13.30 13.99
CA SER A 156 -12.55 -13.75 15.38
C SER A 156 -13.93 -14.32 15.73
N PHE A 157 -15.00 -13.67 15.28
CA PHE A 157 -16.38 -14.07 15.55
C PHE A 157 -17.28 -13.84 14.35
N ILE A 158 -18.06 -14.85 13.96
CA ILE A 158 -18.96 -14.80 12.81
C ILE A 158 -20.41 -14.95 13.32
N LYS A 159 -21.25 -13.94 13.07
CA LYS A 159 -22.69 -14.02 13.31
C LYS A 159 -23.38 -14.74 12.15
N SER A 160 -24.36 -15.60 12.45
CA SER A 160 -25.17 -16.27 11.41
C SER A 160 -25.85 -15.28 10.47
N ALA A 161 -26.34 -14.15 10.99
CA ALA A 161 -26.92 -13.10 10.15
C ALA A 161 -25.90 -12.49 9.17
N GLY A 162 -24.64 -12.37 9.58
CA GLY A 162 -23.57 -11.83 8.72
C GLY A 162 -23.18 -12.82 7.61
N ILE A 163 -23.01 -14.10 7.93
CA ILE A 163 -22.65 -15.10 6.92
C ILE A 163 -23.78 -15.34 5.93
N ASN A 164 -25.04 -15.27 6.36
CA ASN A 164 -26.20 -15.44 5.48
C ASN A 164 -26.26 -14.38 4.36
N LEU A 165 -25.73 -13.17 4.60
CA LEU A 165 -25.65 -12.14 3.57
C LEU A 165 -24.65 -12.49 2.46
N LEU A 166 -23.56 -13.17 2.81
CA LEU A 166 -22.50 -13.57 1.87
C LEU A 166 -22.71 -14.97 1.30
N TYR A 167 -23.60 -15.76 1.90
CA TYR A 167 -23.80 -17.17 1.56
C TYR A 167 -24.05 -17.39 0.05
N PRO A 168 -24.92 -16.64 -0.64
CA PRO A 168 -25.14 -16.86 -2.08
C PRO A 168 -23.86 -16.66 -2.90
N SER A 169 -23.03 -15.67 -2.56
CA SER A 169 -21.78 -15.38 -3.27
C SER A 169 -20.71 -16.42 -2.95
N LEU A 170 -20.62 -16.87 -1.69
CA LEU A 170 -19.71 -17.95 -1.28
C LEU A 170 -20.09 -19.29 -1.94
N ASP A 171 -21.38 -19.58 -2.07
CA ASP A 171 -21.90 -20.76 -2.75
C ASP A 171 -21.51 -20.73 -4.24
N ARG A 172 -21.76 -19.63 -4.95
CA ARG A 172 -21.31 -19.44 -6.35
C ARG A 172 -19.79 -19.58 -6.49
N PHE A 173 -19.02 -18.97 -5.58
CA PHE A 173 -17.56 -19.03 -5.55
C PHE A 173 -17.04 -20.47 -5.42
N THR A 174 -17.58 -21.23 -4.48
CA THR A 174 -17.15 -22.62 -4.27
C THR A 174 -17.67 -23.57 -5.35
N ALA A 175 -18.88 -23.33 -5.89
CA ALA A 175 -19.46 -24.14 -6.95
C ALA A 175 -18.64 -24.11 -8.25
N ARG A 176 -17.98 -22.99 -8.56
CA ARG A 176 -17.05 -22.90 -9.71
C ARG A 176 -15.63 -23.40 -9.43
N GLY A 177 -15.38 -24.01 -8.26
CA GLY A 177 -14.11 -24.64 -7.89
C GLY A 177 -13.21 -23.82 -6.95
N GLY A 178 -13.63 -22.61 -6.57
CA GLY A 178 -12.90 -21.72 -5.66
C GLY A 178 -12.62 -22.36 -4.30
N LYS A 179 -11.49 -21.98 -3.67
CA LYS A 179 -11.06 -22.54 -2.38
C LYS A 179 -11.38 -21.60 -1.23
N LEU A 180 -12.32 -22.00 -0.37
CA LEU A 180 -12.68 -21.26 0.84
C LEU A 180 -12.03 -21.89 2.07
N ARG A 181 -11.32 -21.08 2.87
CA ARG A 181 -10.83 -21.45 4.20
C ARG A 181 -11.37 -20.47 5.23
N VAL A 182 -11.88 -20.97 6.35
CA VAL A 182 -12.36 -20.15 7.46
C VAL A 182 -11.57 -20.50 8.72
N ILE A 183 -10.97 -19.49 9.33
CA ILE A 183 -10.30 -19.57 10.63
C ILE A 183 -11.05 -18.63 11.56
N THR A 184 -11.76 -19.20 12.52
CA THR A 184 -12.53 -18.47 13.52
C THR A 184 -12.24 -18.98 14.91
N THR A 185 -12.51 -18.16 15.91
CA THR A 185 -12.59 -18.65 17.28
C THR A 185 -14.00 -19.14 17.58
N THR A 186 -14.12 -20.12 18.46
CA THR A 186 -15.39 -20.54 19.04
C THR A 186 -15.65 -19.69 20.28
N TYR A 187 -16.81 -19.05 20.33
CA TYR A 187 -17.29 -18.27 21.48
C TYR A 187 -18.54 -18.91 22.06
#